data_AF-A0A3M2A150-F1
#
_entry.id   AF-A0A3M2A150-F1
#
_cell.length_a   1.000
_cell.length_b   1.000
_cell.length_c   1.000
_cell.angle_alpha   90.00
_cell.angle_beta   90.00
_cell.angle_gamma   90.00
#
_symmetry.space_group_name_H-M   'P 1'
#
loop_
_entity.id
_entity.type
_entity.pdbx_description
1 polymer ?
#
loop_
_entity_poly.entity_id
_entity_poly.type
_entity_poly.pdbx_seq_one_letter_code
_entity_poly.pdbx_strand_id
1 'polypeptide(L)'
;YTVTFFATDDGRGGTQAALTSVGEQITISVADVNRAPTISGAADVLVPENTDIAFTVTASDPDGDPVTLTADGVPAGASFDAATGAFSWTPTYDDAGTYTLTFTVTDDRTGKTGPSLSATQTVTLTVQDVNRAPGLSVEPAGDQGVDEAQAIQFLATATDPDNDAVTLSYTSDPALPFTAGFDPATGRLSWTPGYDDAGVYTLTFTATDDGRGGTKSPLSTSTTVVLTVNDVNRAPTLTRDPAVDPVEVDENAELVIVLDATDPDGDDVTITAQALDANGNPVEMPAGAVYDQTTETFTWTPDFTQAGVYKVRFTATDDGRGGTLPPLSDEDLVTIVVNNVNRAPALDPIGPKTVAEGQVLEFTVTGSDPDADPLTFPRPNADPGNLTGLPSGATFDAATGVFAWMPDHAQAGTYDVTFTVSDGDLTDSETIVITVTDTNRPPVLNPVGNRSVDPDAELAFTLTATDPDADNTLTFSASGLPAGATLDPATGAFSWTPTAAQAGSYTVVFRV
;
A
#
# COMPACT_ATOMS: atom_id res chain seq x y z
N TYR A 1 -55.86 85.77 -70.51
CA TYR A 1 -57.06 86.44 -69.96
C TYR A 1 -57.63 87.40 -71.00
N THR A 2 -58.96 87.57 -71.06
CA THR A 2 -59.61 88.49 -72.00
C THR A 2 -59.99 89.78 -71.27
N VAL A 3 -59.53 90.92 -71.77
CA VAL A 3 -59.87 92.24 -71.21
C VAL A 3 -60.71 92.97 -72.24
N THR A 4 -61.90 93.40 -71.83
CA THR A 4 -62.81 94.18 -72.70
C THR A 4 -62.74 95.64 -72.28
N PHE A 5 -62.35 96.52 -73.20
CA PHE A 5 -62.37 97.96 -72.99
C PHE A 5 -63.65 98.53 -73.60
N PHE A 6 -64.34 99.39 -72.85
CA PHE A 6 -65.50 100.13 -73.35
C PHE A 6 -65.09 101.59 -73.51
N ALA A 7 -65.21 102.11 -74.73
CA ALA A 7 -65.25 103.55 -74.96
C ALA A 7 -66.72 103.98 -75.05
N THR A 8 -67.14 104.85 -74.14
CA THR A 8 -68.48 105.44 -74.12
C THR A 8 -68.39 106.92 -74.46
N ASP A 9 -69.15 107.35 -75.47
CA ASP A 9 -69.39 108.75 -75.77
C ASP A 9 -70.41 109.32 -74.78
N ASP A 10 -70.09 110.44 -74.12
CA ASP A 10 -70.93 111.07 -73.10
C ASP A 10 -72.00 112.01 -73.69
N GLY A 11 -72.11 112.06 -75.03
CA GLY A 11 -73.11 112.88 -75.71
C GLY A 11 -72.89 114.38 -75.50
N ARG A 12 -71.63 114.83 -75.54
CA ARG A 12 -71.20 116.21 -75.23
C ARG A 12 -71.68 116.65 -73.84
N GLY A 13 -71.27 115.92 -72.81
CA GLY A 13 -71.67 116.19 -71.43
C GLY A 13 -73.18 116.07 -71.18
N GLY A 14 -73.88 115.19 -71.91
CA GLY A 14 -75.29 114.85 -71.67
C GLY A 14 -76.35 115.69 -72.38
N THR A 15 -75.99 116.49 -73.40
CA THR A 15 -76.97 117.33 -74.15
C THR A 15 -77.53 116.67 -75.42
N GLN A 16 -77.01 115.50 -75.80
CA GLN A 16 -77.58 114.64 -76.84
C GLN A 16 -77.62 113.17 -76.39
N ALA A 17 -78.45 112.35 -77.05
CA ALA A 17 -78.48 110.92 -76.81
C ALA A 17 -77.12 110.31 -77.15
N ALA A 18 -76.52 109.58 -76.19
CA ALA A 18 -75.25 108.88 -76.38
C ALA A 18 -75.35 107.89 -77.55
N LEU A 19 -74.36 107.91 -78.45
CA LEU A 19 -74.26 106.93 -79.53
C LEU A 19 -73.66 105.62 -78.98
N THR A 20 -74.08 104.49 -79.58
CA THR A 20 -73.73 103.12 -79.16
C THR A 20 -72.25 102.95 -78.84
N SER A 21 -71.96 102.40 -77.65
CA SER A 21 -70.60 102.01 -77.23
C SER A 21 -70.00 101.02 -78.23
N VAL A 22 -68.74 101.25 -78.60
CA VAL A 22 -67.94 100.30 -79.38
C VAL A 22 -66.96 99.64 -78.41
N GLY A 23 -67.02 98.32 -78.31
CA GLY A 23 -66.08 97.53 -77.53
C GLY A 23 -65.09 96.84 -78.44
N GLU A 24 -63.80 96.90 -78.09
CA GLU A 24 -62.75 96.10 -78.72
C GLU A 24 -62.22 95.12 -77.67
N GLN A 25 -62.14 93.83 -78.04
CA GLN A 25 -61.52 92.83 -77.18
C GLN A 25 -60.06 92.66 -77.58
N ILE A 26 -59.18 92.73 -76.59
CA ILE A 26 -57.83 92.19 -76.72
C ILE A 26 -57.75 90.88 -75.94
N THR A 27 -57.12 89.88 -76.55
CA THR A 27 -56.73 88.67 -75.84
C THR A 27 -55.29 88.87 -75.36
N ILE A 28 -55.09 88.87 -74.04
CA ILE A 28 -53.75 88.81 -73.46
C ILE A 28 -53.43 87.33 -73.25
N SER A 29 -52.61 86.77 -74.12
CA SER A 29 -52.00 85.46 -73.90
C SER A 29 -50.75 85.63 -73.04
N VAL A 30 -50.76 85.07 -71.83
CA VAL A 30 -49.54 84.85 -71.05
C VAL A 30 -49.04 83.46 -71.46
N ALA A 31 -47.84 83.38 -72.02
CA ALA A 31 -47.22 82.10 -72.30
C ALA A 31 -46.81 81.45 -70.98
N ASP A 32 -47.12 80.16 -70.85
CA ASP A 32 -46.63 79.35 -69.74
C ASP A 32 -45.09 79.21 -69.85
N VAL A 33 -44.39 79.32 -68.73
CA VAL A 33 -42.93 79.12 -68.65
C VAL A 33 -42.68 77.93 -67.75
N ASN A 34 -42.09 76.88 -68.32
CA ASN A 34 -41.83 75.64 -67.60
C ASN A 34 -40.93 75.85 -66.40
N ARG A 35 -41.31 75.27 -65.27
CA ARG A 35 -40.58 75.24 -64.01
C ARG A 35 -40.22 73.80 -63.72
N ALA A 36 -39.01 73.57 -63.23
CA ALA A 36 -38.57 72.21 -62.94
C ALA A 36 -39.44 71.58 -61.83
N PRO A 37 -39.68 70.27 -61.90
CA PRO A 37 -40.32 69.53 -60.82
C PRO A 37 -39.49 69.55 -59.52
N THR A 38 -40.12 69.20 -58.40
CA THR A 38 -39.47 69.15 -57.08
C THR A 38 -39.63 67.76 -56.47
N ILE A 39 -38.61 67.33 -55.70
CA ILE A 39 -38.59 66.06 -54.95
C ILE A 39 -38.66 66.38 -53.44
N SER A 40 -39.42 65.57 -52.69
CA SER A 40 -39.45 65.62 -51.22
C SER A 40 -39.61 64.22 -50.61
N GLY A 41 -39.25 64.06 -49.33
CA GLY A 41 -39.40 62.79 -48.59
C GLY A 41 -38.15 61.89 -48.55
N ALA A 42 -37.05 62.30 -49.19
CA ALA A 42 -35.78 61.59 -49.18
C ALA A 42 -34.79 62.31 -48.22
N ALA A 43 -34.36 61.63 -47.15
CA ALA A 43 -33.37 62.10 -46.19
C ALA A 43 -32.30 61.02 -45.96
N ASP A 44 -31.10 61.42 -45.54
CA ASP A 44 -30.03 60.49 -45.22
C ASP A 44 -30.45 59.53 -44.09
N VAL A 45 -30.10 58.25 -44.24
CA VAL A 45 -30.46 57.18 -43.30
C VAL A 45 -29.19 56.56 -42.73
N LEU A 46 -29.16 56.39 -41.41
CA LEU A 46 -28.13 55.66 -40.69
C LEU A 46 -28.80 54.52 -39.93
N VAL A 47 -28.46 53.28 -40.27
CA VAL A 47 -28.97 52.09 -39.57
C VAL A 47 -27.85 51.08 -39.38
N PRO A 48 -27.90 50.24 -38.34
CA PRO A 48 -27.07 49.04 -38.31
C PRO A 48 -27.50 48.06 -39.39
N GLU A 49 -26.60 47.19 -39.80
CA GLU A 49 -26.94 46.06 -40.67
C GLU A 49 -27.99 45.15 -40.05
N ASN A 50 -28.61 44.31 -40.88
CA ASN A 50 -29.73 43.44 -40.53
C ASN A 50 -30.94 44.20 -39.94
N THR A 51 -31.11 45.48 -40.31
CA THR A 51 -32.22 46.35 -39.89
C THR A 51 -32.95 46.91 -41.10
N ASP A 52 -34.27 46.80 -41.12
CA ASP A 52 -35.09 47.26 -42.24
C ASP A 52 -35.04 48.79 -42.43
N ILE A 53 -34.81 49.21 -43.67
CA ILE A 53 -34.92 50.59 -44.15
C ILE A 53 -36.16 50.68 -45.04
N ALA A 54 -37.06 51.63 -44.76
CA ALA A 54 -38.17 51.94 -45.64
C ALA A 54 -38.49 53.44 -45.62
N PHE A 55 -38.70 54.03 -46.80
CA PHE A 55 -39.16 55.42 -46.95
C PHE A 55 -39.89 55.61 -48.29
N THR A 56 -40.54 56.77 -48.45
CA THR A 56 -41.25 57.12 -49.69
C THR A 56 -40.79 58.47 -50.21
N VAL A 57 -40.39 58.51 -51.47
CA VAL A 57 -40.04 59.75 -52.18
C VAL A 57 -41.25 60.22 -52.96
N THR A 58 -41.57 61.50 -52.87
CA THR A 58 -42.68 62.13 -53.60
C THR A 58 -42.14 63.22 -54.49
N ALA A 59 -42.79 63.43 -55.64
CA ALA A 59 -42.42 64.50 -56.56
C ALA A 59 -43.65 65.24 -57.08
N SER A 60 -43.50 66.53 -57.34
CA SER A 60 -44.56 67.37 -57.90
C SER A 60 -44.00 68.43 -58.84
N ASP A 61 -44.76 68.73 -59.88
CA ASP A 61 -44.44 69.75 -60.87
C ASP A 61 -45.26 71.03 -60.62
N PRO A 62 -44.63 72.22 -60.53
CA PRO A 62 -45.35 73.47 -60.29
C PRO A 62 -46.34 73.88 -61.40
N ASP A 63 -46.17 73.39 -62.62
CA ASP A 63 -47.03 73.65 -63.80
C ASP A 63 -48.09 72.55 -63.99
N GLY A 64 -48.12 71.57 -63.09
CA GLY A 64 -49.04 70.44 -63.11
C GLY A 64 -48.73 69.42 -64.20
N ASP A 65 -47.52 69.45 -64.76
CA ASP A 65 -47.09 68.46 -65.75
C ASP A 65 -46.91 67.06 -65.10
N PRO A 66 -47.23 65.96 -65.80
CA PRO A 66 -46.95 64.63 -65.30
C PRO A 66 -45.45 64.45 -65.08
N VAL A 67 -45.10 63.79 -63.98
CA VAL A 67 -43.72 63.57 -63.56
C VAL A 67 -43.35 62.09 -63.65
N THR A 68 -42.12 61.83 -64.11
CA THR A 68 -41.52 60.49 -64.07
C THR A 68 -40.39 60.48 -63.05
N LEU A 69 -40.47 59.57 -62.07
CA LEU A 69 -39.45 59.38 -61.03
C LEU A 69 -38.56 58.18 -61.39
N THR A 70 -37.26 58.34 -61.22
CA THR A 70 -36.25 57.28 -61.41
C THR A 70 -35.27 57.31 -60.26
N ALA A 71 -34.68 56.15 -59.93
CA ALA A 71 -33.63 56.05 -58.93
C ALA A 71 -32.40 55.37 -59.56
N ASP A 72 -31.24 55.94 -59.32
CA ASP A 72 -29.93 55.37 -59.67
C ASP A 72 -29.15 55.08 -58.38
N GLY A 73 -28.25 54.09 -58.42
CA GLY A 73 -27.47 53.68 -57.25
C GLY A 73 -28.24 52.88 -56.19
N VAL A 74 -29.33 52.21 -56.57
CA VAL A 74 -30.10 51.32 -55.67
C VAL A 74 -29.22 50.13 -55.24
N PRO A 75 -28.98 49.91 -53.92
CA PRO A 75 -28.13 48.82 -53.44
C PRO A 75 -28.63 47.43 -53.86
N ALA A 76 -27.74 46.45 -53.93
CA ALA A 76 -28.13 45.07 -54.19
C ALA A 76 -29.09 44.58 -53.07
N GLY A 77 -30.17 43.90 -53.45
CA GLY A 77 -31.20 43.45 -52.50
C GLY A 77 -32.19 44.54 -52.05
N ALA A 78 -31.98 45.81 -52.41
CA ALA A 78 -32.95 46.87 -52.20
C ALA A 78 -34.00 46.90 -53.33
N SER A 79 -35.17 47.45 -53.04
CA SER A 79 -36.27 47.64 -54.00
C SER A 79 -36.71 49.10 -54.03
N PHE A 80 -36.96 49.62 -55.23
CA PHE A 80 -37.57 50.93 -55.45
C PHE A 80 -38.70 50.83 -56.47
N ASP A 81 -39.91 51.25 -56.08
CA ASP A 81 -41.07 51.34 -56.95
C ASP A 81 -41.26 52.78 -57.42
N ALA A 82 -41.00 53.05 -58.70
CA ALA A 82 -41.11 54.37 -59.30
C ALA A 82 -42.55 54.92 -59.37
N ALA A 83 -43.57 54.06 -59.31
CA ALA A 83 -44.98 54.50 -59.39
C ALA A 83 -45.49 55.00 -58.02
N THR A 84 -45.04 54.37 -56.93
CA THR A 84 -45.43 54.74 -55.57
C THR A 84 -44.38 55.59 -54.85
N GLY A 85 -43.15 55.61 -55.38
CA GLY A 85 -41.98 56.23 -54.75
C GLY A 85 -41.44 55.47 -53.55
N ALA A 86 -41.90 54.23 -53.30
CA ALA A 86 -41.52 53.44 -52.13
C ALA A 86 -40.14 52.79 -52.30
N PHE A 87 -39.28 52.97 -51.30
CA PHE A 87 -38.00 52.29 -51.16
C PHE A 87 -38.04 51.33 -49.97
N SER A 88 -37.46 50.14 -50.12
CA SER A 88 -37.29 49.16 -49.04
C SER A 88 -35.98 48.39 -49.17
N TRP A 89 -35.26 48.17 -48.06
CA TRP A 89 -34.04 47.38 -48.03
C TRP A 89 -33.75 46.81 -46.65
N THR A 90 -33.36 45.54 -46.57
CA THR A 90 -32.81 44.91 -45.35
C THR A 90 -31.35 44.55 -45.63
N PRO A 91 -30.38 45.42 -45.30
CA PRO A 91 -28.96 45.11 -45.44
C PRO A 91 -28.58 43.84 -44.67
N THR A 92 -27.77 42.99 -45.26
CA THR A 92 -27.15 41.81 -44.62
C THR A 92 -25.87 42.21 -43.88
N TYR A 93 -25.27 41.25 -43.16
CA TYR A 93 -23.98 41.44 -42.47
C TYR A 93 -22.79 41.70 -43.41
N ASP A 94 -22.98 41.55 -44.73
CA ASP A 94 -21.95 41.85 -45.74
C ASP A 94 -22.16 43.24 -46.39
N ASP A 95 -23.22 43.96 -46.02
CA ASP A 95 -23.64 45.20 -46.67
C ASP A 95 -23.18 46.48 -45.93
N ALA A 96 -22.30 46.36 -44.93
CA ALA A 96 -21.74 47.51 -44.22
C ALA A 96 -21.04 48.50 -45.18
N GLY A 97 -21.36 49.78 -45.06
CA GLY A 97 -20.79 50.81 -45.94
C GLY A 97 -21.72 51.99 -46.20
N THR A 98 -21.32 52.84 -47.14
CA THR A 98 -22.07 54.03 -47.54
C THR A 98 -22.52 53.89 -48.99
N TYR A 99 -23.81 54.09 -49.21
CA TYR A 99 -24.47 54.00 -50.52
C TYR A 99 -25.09 55.35 -50.86
N THR A 100 -24.89 55.81 -52.09
CA THR A 100 -25.48 57.06 -52.58
C THR A 100 -26.53 56.76 -53.62
N LEU A 101 -27.79 57.05 -53.28
CA LEU A 101 -28.94 56.89 -54.16
C LEU A 101 -29.29 58.25 -54.74
N THR A 102 -29.49 58.33 -56.06
CA THR A 102 -29.89 59.57 -56.73
C THR A 102 -31.28 59.40 -57.32
N PHE A 103 -32.24 60.13 -56.76
CA PHE A 103 -33.59 60.23 -57.32
C PHE A 103 -33.61 61.35 -58.36
N THR A 104 -34.07 61.04 -59.57
CA THR A 104 -34.28 62.03 -60.64
C THR A 104 -35.75 62.06 -61.00
N VAL A 105 -36.36 63.25 -60.90
CA VAL A 105 -37.71 63.51 -61.42
C VAL A 105 -37.60 64.36 -62.67
N THR A 106 -38.35 64.00 -63.71
CA THR A 106 -38.43 64.77 -64.97
C THR A 106 -39.89 65.04 -65.32
N ASP A 107 -40.20 66.27 -65.72
CA ASP A 107 -41.51 66.61 -66.29
C ASP A 107 -41.58 66.06 -67.73
N ASP A 108 -42.65 65.33 -68.09
CA ASP A 108 -42.75 64.73 -69.43
C ASP A 108 -43.46 65.64 -70.45
N ARG A 109 -43.97 66.78 -69.98
CA ARG A 109 -44.61 67.85 -70.76
C ARG A 109 -45.58 67.35 -71.83
N THR A 110 -46.27 66.24 -71.58
CA THR A 110 -47.09 65.56 -72.57
C THR A 110 -48.07 66.52 -73.24
N GLY A 111 -47.86 66.85 -74.53
CA GLY A 111 -48.70 67.75 -75.32
C GLY A 111 -48.37 69.25 -75.26
N LYS A 112 -47.27 69.67 -74.61
CA LYS A 112 -46.78 71.06 -74.55
C LYS A 112 -45.50 71.27 -75.39
N THR A 113 -45.16 72.52 -75.69
CA THR A 113 -43.94 72.90 -76.44
C THR A 113 -42.82 73.38 -75.51
N GLY A 114 -41.59 72.88 -75.71
CA GLY A 114 -40.39 73.26 -74.94
C GLY A 114 -39.62 72.04 -74.43
N PRO A 115 -38.42 72.21 -73.87
CA PRO A 115 -37.68 71.10 -73.27
C PRO A 115 -38.34 70.66 -71.95
N SER A 116 -38.18 69.38 -71.62
CA SER A 116 -38.42 68.87 -70.28
C SER A 116 -37.39 69.38 -69.30
N LEU A 117 -37.79 69.58 -68.04
CA LEU A 117 -36.88 69.92 -66.95
C LEU A 117 -36.83 68.77 -65.94
N SER A 118 -35.68 68.64 -65.28
CA SER A 118 -35.44 67.62 -64.26
C SER A 118 -34.91 68.24 -62.98
N ALA A 119 -35.21 67.60 -61.86
CA ALA A 119 -34.57 67.83 -60.58
C ALA A 119 -34.03 66.53 -60.01
N THR A 120 -32.94 66.63 -59.24
CA THR A 120 -32.29 65.49 -58.62
C THR A 120 -32.18 65.69 -57.11
N GLN A 121 -32.37 64.62 -56.35
CA GLN A 121 -32.11 64.58 -54.92
C GLN A 121 -31.28 63.34 -54.59
N THR A 122 -30.17 63.53 -53.88
CA THR A 122 -29.32 62.44 -53.40
C THR A 122 -29.68 62.08 -51.97
N VAL A 123 -29.72 60.77 -51.69
CA VAL A 123 -29.83 60.20 -50.34
C VAL A 123 -28.61 59.36 -50.06
N THR A 124 -28.00 59.58 -48.90
CA THR A 124 -26.92 58.75 -48.39
C THR A 124 -27.50 57.73 -47.42
N LEU A 125 -27.36 56.45 -47.73
CA LEU A 125 -27.63 55.35 -46.80
C LEU A 125 -26.30 54.91 -46.20
N THR A 126 -26.17 54.98 -44.89
CA THR A 126 -25.01 54.46 -44.16
C THR A 126 -25.44 53.25 -43.35
N VAL A 127 -24.95 52.07 -43.74
CA VAL A 127 -25.12 50.82 -42.99
C VAL A 127 -23.95 50.68 -42.04
N GLN A 128 -24.25 50.72 -40.74
CA GLN A 128 -23.27 50.48 -39.70
C GLN A 128 -23.09 48.99 -39.52
N ASP A 129 -21.86 48.57 -39.67
CA ASP A 129 -21.40 47.25 -39.32
C ASP A 129 -21.77 46.90 -37.85
N VAL A 130 -22.07 45.64 -37.53
CA VAL A 130 -22.42 45.11 -36.20
C VAL A 130 -21.46 43.95 -35.85
N ASN A 131 -20.88 43.98 -34.64
CA ASN A 131 -20.00 42.89 -34.19
C ASN A 131 -20.83 41.66 -33.80
N ARG A 132 -20.41 40.45 -34.18
CA ARG A 132 -21.04 39.19 -33.81
C ARG A 132 -20.06 38.37 -32.98
N ALA A 133 -20.59 37.64 -31.99
CA ALA A 133 -19.75 36.82 -31.12
C ALA A 133 -19.17 35.59 -31.87
N PRO A 134 -17.99 35.09 -31.45
CA PRO A 134 -17.42 33.87 -32.02
C PRO A 134 -18.28 32.64 -31.78
N GLY A 135 -18.27 31.70 -32.73
CA GLY A 135 -18.71 30.33 -32.50
C GLY A 135 -17.62 29.53 -31.79
N LEU A 136 -17.93 28.83 -30.70
CA LEU A 136 -17.00 28.04 -29.90
C LEU A 136 -17.41 26.55 -29.89
N SER A 137 -16.44 25.66 -30.07
CA SER A 137 -16.57 24.21 -29.93
C SER A 137 -15.42 23.65 -29.08
N VAL A 138 -15.71 22.68 -28.22
CA VAL A 138 -14.73 22.00 -27.36
C VAL A 138 -14.86 20.49 -27.54
N GLU A 139 -13.73 19.82 -27.75
CA GLU A 139 -13.64 18.36 -27.88
C GLU A 139 -12.65 17.78 -26.85
N PRO A 140 -12.98 16.69 -26.12
CA PRO A 140 -14.27 15.99 -26.13
C PRO A 140 -15.41 16.84 -25.56
N ALA A 141 -16.59 16.73 -26.18
CA ALA A 141 -17.79 17.41 -25.75
C ALA A 141 -18.52 16.67 -24.61
N GLY A 142 -19.20 17.43 -23.74
CA GLY A 142 -19.97 16.89 -22.62
C GLY A 142 -19.11 16.45 -21.44
N ASP A 143 -19.75 15.87 -20.42
CA ASP A 143 -19.10 15.47 -19.18
C ASP A 143 -18.07 14.36 -19.42
N GLN A 144 -16.90 14.50 -18.80
CA GLN A 144 -15.77 13.57 -18.92
C GLN A 144 -15.43 12.94 -17.57
N GLY A 145 -14.88 11.73 -17.63
CA GLY A 145 -14.28 11.04 -16.49
C GLY A 145 -12.85 10.64 -16.81
N VAL A 146 -11.94 10.76 -15.85
CA VAL A 146 -10.56 10.29 -15.95
C VAL A 146 -10.12 9.74 -14.60
N ASP A 147 -9.30 8.70 -14.59
CA ASP A 147 -8.71 8.21 -13.35
C ASP A 147 -7.43 8.98 -13.03
N GLU A 148 -7.07 9.08 -11.75
CA GLU A 148 -5.79 9.66 -11.34
C GLU A 148 -4.60 9.01 -12.07
N ALA A 149 -3.54 9.80 -12.28
CA ALA A 149 -2.37 9.46 -13.08
C ALA A 149 -2.62 9.17 -14.58
N GLN A 150 -3.87 9.26 -15.08
CA GLN A 150 -4.17 9.20 -16.52
C GLN A 150 -4.25 10.60 -17.15
N ALA A 151 -3.76 10.74 -18.38
CA ALA A 151 -3.78 12.03 -19.07
C ALA A 151 -5.14 12.28 -19.74
N ILE A 152 -5.65 13.50 -19.60
CA ILE A 152 -6.81 14.02 -20.33
C ILE A 152 -6.45 15.30 -21.09
N GLN A 153 -7.12 15.49 -22.23
CA GLN A 153 -6.91 16.65 -23.07
C GLN A 153 -8.24 17.17 -23.65
N PHE A 154 -8.34 18.50 -23.71
CA PHE A 154 -9.40 19.21 -24.39
C PHE A 154 -8.81 20.10 -25.49
N LEU A 155 -9.56 20.27 -26.57
CA LEU A 155 -9.26 21.18 -27.67
C LEU A 155 -10.45 22.14 -27.86
N ALA A 156 -10.25 23.40 -27.52
CA ALA A 156 -11.17 24.49 -27.83
C ALA A 156 -10.84 25.07 -29.21
N THR A 157 -11.84 25.19 -30.07
CA THR A 157 -11.74 25.83 -31.38
C THR A 157 -12.82 26.88 -31.53
N ALA A 158 -12.47 28.03 -32.11
CA ALA A 158 -13.42 29.10 -32.33
C ALA A 158 -13.19 29.80 -33.68
N THR A 159 -14.28 30.28 -34.26
CA THR A 159 -14.28 31.06 -35.50
C THR A 159 -15.25 32.22 -35.36
N ASP A 160 -14.84 33.40 -35.78
CA ASP A 160 -15.67 34.58 -35.75
C ASP A 160 -16.36 34.82 -37.12
N PRO A 161 -17.69 35.01 -37.17
CA PRO A 161 -18.40 35.30 -38.41
C PRO A 161 -17.93 36.56 -39.15
N ASP A 162 -17.40 37.55 -38.44
CA ASP A 162 -16.86 38.80 -38.98
C ASP A 162 -15.37 38.70 -39.37
N ASN A 163 -14.77 37.52 -39.18
CA ASN A 163 -13.33 37.27 -39.30
C ASN A 163 -12.48 38.11 -38.33
N ASP A 164 -13.06 38.51 -37.20
CA ASP A 164 -12.34 39.17 -36.12
C ASP A 164 -11.37 38.20 -35.42
N ALA A 165 -10.33 38.75 -34.79
CA ALA A 165 -9.34 37.93 -34.11
C ALA A 165 -9.93 37.37 -32.81
N VAL A 166 -9.86 36.05 -32.62
CA VAL A 166 -10.42 35.38 -31.45
C VAL A 166 -9.33 35.02 -30.44
N THR A 167 -9.57 35.37 -29.18
CA THR A 167 -8.76 34.92 -28.04
C THR A 167 -9.50 33.83 -27.27
N LEU A 168 -8.83 32.71 -27.04
CA LEU A 168 -9.34 31.62 -26.20
C LEU A 168 -8.81 31.74 -24.77
N SER A 169 -9.66 31.41 -23.81
CA SER A 169 -9.32 31.32 -22.39
C SER A 169 -10.09 30.18 -21.73
N TYR A 170 -9.63 29.75 -20.56
CA TYR A 170 -10.35 28.81 -19.72
C TYR A 170 -10.28 29.22 -18.26
N THR A 171 -11.27 28.77 -17.49
CA THR A 171 -11.26 28.79 -16.02
C THR A 171 -11.75 27.45 -15.51
N SER A 172 -11.36 27.05 -14.31
CA SER A 172 -11.88 25.85 -13.65
C SER A 172 -12.33 26.14 -12.23
N ASP A 173 -13.34 25.41 -11.76
CA ASP A 173 -13.76 25.39 -10.37
C ASP A 173 -13.90 23.93 -9.88
N PRO A 174 -13.06 23.47 -8.93
CA PRO A 174 -11.94 24.20 -8.33
C PRO A 174 -10.81 24.50 -9.32
N ALA A 175 -9.88 25.37 -8.92
CA ALA A 175 -8.71 25.69 -9.75
C ALA A 175 -7.85 24.43 -9.96
N LEU A 176 -7.55 24.09 -11.22
CA LEU A 176 -6.67 22.96 -11.52
C LEU A 176 -5.26 23.22 -10.94
N PRO A 177 -4.57 22.18 -10.45
CA PRO A 177 -3.19 22.31 -9.99
C PRO A 177 -2.26 22.72 -11.14
N PHE A 178 -1.13 23.34 -10.80
CA PHE A 178 -0.21 24.03 -11.72
C PHE A 178 0.40 23.14 -12.83
N THR A 179 0.20 21.82 -12.79
CA THR A 179 0.60 20.87 -13.85
C THR A 179 -0.34 20.89 -15.07
N ALA A 180 -1.53 21.50 -14.97
CA ALA A 180 -2.42 21.70 -16.11
C ALA A 180 -1.91 22.84 -17.03
N GLY A 181 -1.67 22.54 -18.30
CA GLY A 181 -1.23 23.52 -19.29
C GLY A 181 -2.35 23.85 -20.28
N PHE A 182 -2.81 25.11 -20.30
CA PHE A 182 -3.62 25.64 -21.39
C PHE A 182 -2.79 26.52 -22.31
N ASP A 183 -2.75 26.18 -23.59
CA ASP A 183 -2.15 27.00 -24.63
C ASP A 183 -3.25 27.75 -25.39
N PRO A 184 -3.41 29.06 -25.18
CA PRO A 184 -4.44 29.85 -25.85
C PRO A 184 -4.22 29.96 -27.37
N ALA A 185 -3.01 29.73 -27.87
CA ALA A 185 -2.73 29.77 -29.31
C ALA A 185 -3.19 28.50 -30.04
N THR A 186 -3.16 27.35 -29.35
CA THR A 186 -3.63 26.08 -29.91
C THR A 186 -4.99 25.64 -29.38
N GLY A 187 -5.50 26.31 -28.34
CA GLY A 187 -6.75 25.97 -27.66
C GLY A 187 -6.67 24.66 -26.86
N ARG A 188 -5.47 24.11 -26.64
CA ARG A 188 -5.28 22.82 -25.97
C ARG A 188 -5.14 23.01 -24.46
N LEU A 189 -6.02 22.35 -23.70
CA LEU A 189 -5.85 22.11 -22.27
C LEU A 189 -5.36 20.67 -22.10
N SER A 190 -4.26 20.45 -21.39
CA SER A 190 -3.76 19.09 -21.09
C SER A 190 -3.45 18.97 -19.60
N TRP A 191 -3.89 17.87 -19.01
CA TRP A 191 -3.74 17.62 -17.58
C TRP A 191 -3.55 16.12 -17.31
N THR A 192 -2.76 15.82 -16.29
CA THR A 192 -2.62 14.48 -15.71
C THR A 192 -2.84 14.68 -14.20
N PRO A 193 -4.02 14.34 -13.68
CA PRO A 193 -4.32 14.48 -12.25
C PRO A 193 -3.33 13.64 -11.42
N GLY A 194 -2.88 14.18 -10.30
CA GLY A 194 -2.18 13.44 -9.25
C GLY A 194 -3.17 12.67 -8.37
N TYR A 195 -2.64 11.94 -7.39
CA TYR A 195 -3.43 11.11 -6.47
C TYR A 195 -4.16 11.89 -5.36
N ASP A 196 -3.99 13.21 -5.32
CA ASP A 196 -4.70 14.09 -4.39
C ASP A 196 -5.77 14.94 -5.12
N ASP A 197 -6.00 14.65 -6.40
CA ASP A 197 -6.82 15.48 -7.29
C ASP A 197 -8.22 14.90 -7.54
N ALA A 198 -8.58 13.76 -6.94
CA ALA A 198 -9.93 13.20 -7.00
C ALA A 198 -11.02 14.22 -6.67
N GLY A 199 -12.05 14.29 -7.51
CA GLY A 199 -13.11 15.27 -7.36
C GLY A 199 -13.79 15.66 -8.66
N VAL A 200 -14.66 16.66 -8.59
CA VAL A 200 -15.42 17.16 -9.74
C VAL A 200 -15.00 18.58 -10.05
N TYR A 201 -14.61 18.82 -11.30
CA TYR A 201 -14.13 20.10 -11.81
C TYR A 201 -15.06 20.61 -12.90
N THR A 202 -15.47 21.87 -12.79
CA THR A 202 -16.23 22.56 -13.86
C THR A 202 -15.27 23.40 -14.68
N LEU A 203 -14.96 22.96 -15.89
CA LEU A 203 -14.10 23.69 -16.84
C LEU A 203 -14.97 24.60 -17.70
N THR A 204 -14.71 25.90 -17.70
CA THR A 204 -15.38 26.89 -18.56
C THR A 204 -14.41 27.40 -19.61
N PHE A 205 -14.67 27.12 -20.87
CA PHE A 205 -13.92 27.66 -22.01
C PHE A 205 -14.65 28.88 -22.55
N THR A 206 -13.90 29.93 -22.87
CA THR A 206 -14.44 31.20 -23.39
C THR A 206 -13.66 31.63 -24.62
N ALA A 207 -14.38 31.93 -25.71
CA ALA A 207 -13.87 32.60 -26.90
C ALA A 207 -14.35 34.05 -26.90
N THR A 208 -13.43 35.00 -27.09
CA THR A 208 -13.73 36.43 -27.13
C THR A 208 -13.13 37.04 -28.40
N ASP A 209 -13.93 37.72 -29.21
CA ASP A 209 -13.43 38.48 -30.36
C ASP A 209 -12.69 39.76 -29.93
N ASP A 210 -12.00 40.42 -30.84
CA ASP A 210 -11.27 41.67 -30.56
C ASP A 210 -12.11 42.93 -30.83
N GLY A 211 -13.41 42.80 -31.07
CA GLY A 211 -14.31 43.89 -31.42
C GLY A 211 -13.87 44.63 -32.67
N ARG A 212 -13.53 43.90 -33.74
CA ARG A 212 -12.98 44.41 -35.00
C ARG A 212 -11.76 45.30 -34.80
N GLY A 213 -10.68 44.70 -34.30
CA GLY A 213 -9.44 45.41 -33.99
C GLY A 213 -9.61 46.52 -32.94
N GLY A 214 -10.59 46.36 -32.04
CA GLY A 214 -10.91 47.30 -30.96
C GLY A 214 -11.79 48.48 -31.35
N THR A 215 -12.36 48.49 -32.57
CA THR A 215 -13.26 49.57 -33.00
C THR A 215 -14.66 49.44 -32.39
N LYS A 216 -15.00 48.27 -31.85
CA LYS A 216 -16.25 47.95 -31.16
C LYS A 216 -15.99 47.22 -29.85
N SER A 217 -17.06 47.04 -29.07
CA SER A 217 -17.02 46.21 -27.87
C SER A 217 -16.82 44.74 -28.24
N PRO A 218 -15.85 44.05 -27.61
CA PRO A 218 -15.68 42.61 -27.73
C PRO A 218 -16.94 41.85 -27.32
N LEU A 219 -17.25 40.76 -28.02
CA LEU A 219 -18.27 39.80 -27.59
C LEU A 219 -17.63 38.45 -27.30
N SER A 220 -18.32 37.64 -26.48
CA SER A 220 -17.81 36.34 -26.06
C SER A 220 -18.88 35.26 -26.03
N THR A 221 -18.43 34.03 -26.26
CA THR A 221 -19.20 32.79 -26.15
C THR A 221 -18.47 31.87 -25.19
N SER A 222 -19.18 31.24 -24.26
CA SER A 222 -18.60 30.26 -23.34
C SER A 222 -19.35 28.94 -23.36
N THR A 223 -18.63 27.87 -23.00
CA THR A 223 -19.19 26.53 -22.80
C THR A 223 -18.49 25.84 -21.65
N THR A 224 -19.18 24.90 -21.01
CA THR A 224 -18.69 24.19 -19.83
C THR A 224 -18.54 22.71 -20.06
N VAL A 225 -17.52 22.12 -19.47
CA VAL A 225 -17.31 20.67 -19.37
C VAL A 225 -17.17 20.31 -17.90
N VAL A 226 -17.96 19.35 -17.42
CA VAL A 226 -17.75 18.75 -16.10
C VAL A 226 -16.74 17.62 -16.25
N LEU A 227 -15.66 17.67 -15.49
CA LEU A 227 -14.63 16.64 -15.42
C LEU A 227 -14.65 15.99 -14.04
N THR A 228 -14.94 14.70 -13.98
CA THR A 228 -14.81 13.89 -12.77
C THR A 228 -13.47 13.18 -12.80
N VAL A 229 -12.62 13.47 -11.81
CA VAL A 229 -11.40 12.70 -11.54
C VAL A 229 -11.77 11.60 -10.56
N ASN A 230 -11.67 10.35 -11.02
CA ASN A 230 -11.90 9.18 -10.19
C ASN A 230 -10.61 8.84 -9.43
N ASP A 231 -10.79 8.64 -8.14
CA ASP A 231 -9.75 8.20 -7.24
C ASP A 231 -9.24 6.79 -7.59
N VAL A 232 -7.94 6.57 -7.43
CA VAL A 232 -7.30 5.27 -7.68
C VAL A 232 -6.62 4.79 -6.41
N ASN A 233 -7.15 3.71 -5.82
CA ASN A 233 -6.56 3.06 -4.65
C ASN A 233 -5.12 2.59 -4.92
N ARG A 234 -4.21 2.86 -3.98
CA ARG A 234 -2.82 2.44 -3.97
C ARG A 234 -2.60 1.52 -2.77
N ALA A 235 -1.70 0.55 -2.94
CA ALA A 235 -1.40 -0.38 -1.85
C ALA A 235 -0.71 0.32 -0.67
N PRO A 236 -0.91 -0.18 0.56
CA PRO A 236 -0.17 0.30 1.72
C PRO A 236 1.32 -0.03 1.58
N THR A 237 2.15 0.64 2.38
CA THR A 237 3.57 0.30 2.54
C THR A 237 3.76 -0.31 3.92
N LEU A 238 4.21 -1.57 3.98
CA LEU A 238 4.49 -2.30 5.22
C LEU A 238 5.98 -2.19 5.57
N THR A 239 6.28 -1.88 6.82
CA THR A 239 7.62 -1.87 7.39
C THR A 239 7.67 -2.62 8.71
N ARG A 240 8.88 -3.00 9.14
CA ARG A 240 9.09 -3.70 10.40
C ARG A 240 10.39 -3.26 11.10
N ASP A 241 10.41 -3.43 12.41
CA ASP A 241 11.60 -3.35 13.26
C ASP A 241 11.71 -4.65 14.07
N PRO A 242 12.79 -5.45 13.92
CA PRO A 242 13.99 -5.16 13.14
C PRO A 242 13.85 -5.39 11.63
N ALA A 243 14.41 -4.46 10.85
CA ALA A 243 14.49 -4.53 9.38
C ALA A 243 15.64 -5.44 8.90
N VAL A 244 15.77 -6.63 9.50
CA VAL A 244 16.77 -7.65 9.15
C VAL A 244 16.08 -8.97 8.82
N ASP A 245 16.72 -9.79 7.98
CA ASP A 245 16.28 -11.14 7.64
C ASP A 245 17.53 -12.05 7.46
N PRO A 246 17.65 -13.16 8.19
CA PRO A 246 16.74 -13.64 9.23
C PRO A 246 16.76 -12.76 10.48
N VAL A 247 15.66 -12.83 11.25
CA VAL A 247 15.62 -12.35 12.64
C VAL A 247 16.01 -13.51 13.55
N GLU A 248 17.07 -13.34 14.33
CA GLU A 248 17.58 -14.37 15.22
C GLU A 248 17.17 -14.10 16.67
N VAL A 249 16.79 -15.15 17.40
CA VAL A 249 16.49 -15.09 18.84
C VAL A 249 16.98 -16.37 19.49
N ASP A 250 17.51 -16.28 20.70
CA ASP A 250 17.86 -17.46 21.50
C ASP A 250 16.61 -18.00 22.20
N GLU A 251 16.51 -19.31 22.40
CA GLU A 251 15.41 -19.87 23.19
C GLU A 251 15.32 -19.26 24.61
N ASN A 252 14.09 -19.10 25.09
CA ASN A 252 13.68 -18.32 26.27
C ASN A 252 13.98 -16.82 26.24
N ALA A 253 14.59 -16.28 25.19
CA ALA A 253 14.63 -14.84 24.97
C ALA A 253 13.32 -14.37 24.32
N GLU A 254 12.89 -13.14 24.65
CA GLU A 254 11.73 -12.54 24.02
C GLU A 254 12.11 -11.94 22.66
N LEU A 255 11.45 -12.43 21.61
CA LEU A 255 11.43 -11.81 20.30
C LEU A 255 10.26 -10.83 20.22
N VAL A 256 10.54 -9.61 19.78
CA VAL A 256 9.54 -8.61 19.42
C VAL A 256 9.82 -8.11 18.01
N ILE A 257 8.80 -8.15 17.15
CA ILE A 257 8.81 -7.52 15.82
C ILE A 257 7.68 -6.50 15.83
N VAL A 258 8.04 -5.23 15.70
CA VAL A 258 7.06 -4.14 15.56
C VAL A 258 6.79 -3.96 14.07
N LEU A 259 5.52 -3.91 13.69
CA LEU A 259 5.08 -3.62 12.33
C LEU A 259 4.53 -2.20 12.30
N ASP A 260 4.65 -1.56 11.15
CA ASP A 260 4.03 -0.28 10.87
C ASP A 260 3.62 -0.29 9.40
N ALA A 261 2.39 0.14 9.12
CA ALA A 261 1.88 0.23 7.77
C ALA A 261 1.19 1.57 7.54
N THR A 262 1.46 2.18 6.39
CA THR A 262 0.84 3.45 5.99
C THR A 262 0.27 3.32 4.60
N ASP A 263 -0.93 3.86 4.40
CA ASP A 263 -1.55 3.91 3.10
C ASP A 263 -1.37 5.29 2.45
N PRO A 264 -0.87 5.39 1.21
CA PRO A 264 -0.72 6.67 0.52
C PRO A 264 -2.02 7.45 0.30
N ASP A 265 -3.17 6.78 0.23
CA ASP A 265 -4.50 7.38 0.07
C ASP A 265 -5.17 7.71 1.41
N GLY A 266 -4.53 7.32 2.53
CA GLY A 266 -5.06 7.52 3.87
C GLY A 266 -6.17 6.53 4.24
N ASP A 267 -6.27 5.42 3.49
CA ASP A 267 -7.19 4.32 3.76
C ASP A 267 -6.80 3.57 5.05
N ASP A 268 -7.79 2.96 5.70
CA ASP A 268 -7.55 2.20 6.94
C ASP A 268 -6.83 0.89 6.60
N VAL A 269 -5.70 0.62 7.25
CA VAL A 269 -4.89 -0.58 6.99
C VAL A 269 -5.09 -1.62 8.09
N THR A 270 -5.31 -2.87 7.71
CA THR A 270 -5.31 -4.02 8.60
C THR A 270 -4.11 -4.92 8.31
N ILE A 271 -3.30 -5.18 9.35
CA ILE A 271 -2.19 -6.12 9.24
C ILE A 271 -2.61 -7.50 9.78
N THR A 272 -2.23 -8.55 9.07
CA THR A 272 -2.41 -9.94 9.50
C THR A 272 -1.08 -10.69 9.53
N ALA A 273 -0.98 -11.74 10.35
CA ALA A 273 0.21 -12.57 10.47
C ALA A 273 -0.15 -14.04 10.25
N GLN A 274 0.65 -14.75 9.46
CA GLN A 274 0.44 -16.16 9.12
C GLN A 274 1.77 -16.93 9.10
N ALA A 275 1.90 -17.96 9.94
CA ALA A 275 3.02 -18.89 9.88
C ALA A 275 2.93 -19.78 8.64
N LEU A 276 4.07 -20.14 8.06
CA LEU A 276 4.17 -20.97 6.86
C LEU A 276 5.10 -22.17 7.06
N ASP A 277 4.76 -23.30 6.42
CA ASP A 277 5.66 -24.45 6.32
C ASP A 277 6.81 -24.21 5.31
N ALA A 278 7.70 -25.19 5.15
CA ALA A 278 8.82 -25.12 4.22
C ALA A 278 8.39 -24.94 2.74
N ASN A 279 7.16 -25.31 2.39
CA ASN A 279 6.59 -25.18 1.04
C ASN A 279 5.79 -23.88 0.86
N GLY A 280 5.66 -23.06 1.90
CA GLY A 280 4.89 -21.82 1.87
C GLY A 280 3.39 -22.00 2.13
N ASN A 281 2.95 -23.15 2.63
CA ASN A 281 1.55 -23.36 3.00
C ASN A 281 1.27 -22.81 4.41
N PRO A 282 0.07 -22.24 4.65
CA PRO A 282 -0.35 -21.82 5.99
C PRO A 282 -0.29 -22.97 7.01
N VAL A 283 0.31 -22.70 8.17
CA VAL A 283 0.32 -23.56 9.36
C VAL A 283 -0.08 -22.78 10.60
N GLU A 284 -0.37 -23.46 11.70
CA GLU A 284 -0.60 -22.77 12.97
C GLU A 284 0.66 -22.02 13.41
N MET A 285 0.47 -20.88 14.09
CA MET A 285 1.57 -20.15 14.71
C MET A 285 2.30 -21.06 15.72
N PRO A 286 3.63 -20.91 15.86
CA PRO A 286 4.36 -21.59 16.92
C PRO A 286 3.73 -21.33 18.29
N ALA A 287 3.74 -22.32 19.18
CA ALA A 287 3.23 -22.13 20.53
C ALA A 287 3.92 -20.94 21.21
N GLY A 288 3.12 -20.05 21.81
CA GLY A 288 3.59 -18.83 22.46
C GLY A 288 3.81 -17.62 21.53
N ALA A 289 3.80 -17.80 20.20
CA ALA A 289 3.88 -16.70 19.25
C ALA A 289 2.51 -16.03 19.11
N VAL A 290 2.48 -14.70 19.25
CA VAL A 290 1.24 -13.90 19.21
C VAL A 290 1.48 -12.65 18.38
N TYR A 291 0.53 -12.36 17.48
CA TYR A 291 0.43 -11.05 16.84
C TYR A 291 -0.73 -10.26 17.48
N ASP A 292 -0.42 -9.11 18.07
CA ASP A 292 -1.42 -8.20 18.63
C ASP A 292 -1.69 -7.07 17.65
N GLN A 293 -2.91 -7.04 17.12
CA GLN A 293 -3.36 -6.02 16.16
C GLN A 293 -3.49 -4.62 16.76
N THR A 294 -3.60 -4.49 18.09
CA THR A 294 -3.76 -3.20 18.76
C THR A 294 -2.44 -2.47 18.89
N THR A 295 -1.38 -3.23 19.15
CA THR A 295 -0.02 -2.70 19.30
C THR A 295 0.80 -2.87 18.04
N GLU A 296 0.28 -3.59 17.03
CA GLU A 296 0.96 -3.94 15.78
C GLU A 296 2.30 -4.65 16.04
N THR A 297 2.34 -5.47 17.08
CA THR A 297 3.54 -6.19 17.50
C THR A 297 3.33 -7.69 17.43
N PHE A 298 4.28 -8.38 16.81
CA PHE A 298 4.46 -9.81 16.96
C PHE A 298 5.43 -10.08 18.10
N THR A 299 5.01 -10.89 19.07
CA THR A 299 5.83 -11.30 20.22
C THR A 299 5.92 -12.81 20.29
N TRP A 300 7.10 -13.31 20.67
CA TRP A 300 7.31 -14.73 20.87
C TRP A 300 8.46 -14.99 21.85
N THR A 301 8.22 -15.84 22.85
CA THR A 301 9.27 -16.40 23.69
C THR A 301 9.34 -17.90 23.42
N PRO A 302 10.20 -18.35 22.49
CA PRO A 302 10.33 -19.78 22.19
C PRO A 302 10.82 -20.56 23.40
N ASP A 303 10.28 -21.77 23.60
CA ASP A 303 10.77 -22.72 24.58
C ASP A 303 11.90 -23.61 24.02
N PHE A 304 12.46 -24.43 24.90
CA PHE A 304 13.61 -25.29 24.60
C PHE A 304 13.39 -26.41 23.56
N THR A 305 12.18 -26.55 23.05
CA THR A 305 11.84 -27.54 22.01
C THR A 305 11.63 -26.88 20.65
N GLN A 306 11.75 -25.55 20.59
CA GLN A 306 11.42 -24.73 19.43
C GLN A 306 12.66 -24.17 18.72
N ALA A 307 13.85 -24.70 18.99
CA ALA A 307 15.04 -24.39 18.19
C ALA A 307 14.82 -24.81 16.71
N GLY A 308 15.14 -23.92 15.78
CA GLY A 308 14.90 -24.16 14.36
C GLY A 308 14.58 -22.90 13.55
N VAL A 309 14.10 -23.10 12.32
CA VAL A 309 13.79 -22.02 11.37
C VAL A 309 12.28 -21.96 11.13
N TYR A 310 11.72 -20.77 11.30
CA TYR A 310 10.30 -20.47 11.15
C TYR A 310 10.09 -19.38 10.11
N LYS A 311 8.93 -19.39 9.47
CA LYS A 311 8.55 -18.38 8.49
C LYS A 311 7.20 -17.79 8.85
N VAL A 312 7.13 -16.47 8.93
CA VAL A 312 5.89 -15.74 9.20
C VAL A 312 5.71 -14.71 8.09
N ARG A 313 4.58 -14.79 7.38
CA ARG A 313 4.14 -13.73 6.46
C ARG A 313 3.30 -12.73 7.22
N PHE A 314 3.67 -11.46 7.12
CA PHE A 314 2.84 -10.33 7.49
C PHE A 314 2.23 -9.74 6.22
N THR A 315 0.94 -9.42 6.26
CA THR A 315 0.22 -8.84 5.12
C THR A 315 -0.53 -7.61 5.62
N ALA A 316 -0.18 -6.44 5.10
CA ALA A 316 -0.91 -5.20 5.30
C ALA A 316 -1.91 -5.03 4.15
N THR A 317 -3.19 -4.89 4.47
CA THR A 317 -4.28 -4.76 3.50
C THR A 317 -5.07 -3.49 3.80
N ASP A 318 -5.20 -2.60 2.82
CA ASP A 318 -6.07 -1.44 2.94
C ASP A 318 -7.56 -1.85 2.86
N ASP A 319 -8.46 -0.95 3.26
CA ASP A 319 -9.90 -1.19 3.21
C ASP A 319 -10.54 -0.79 1.87
N GLY A 320 -9.75 -0.38 0.87
CA GLY A 320 -10.23 0.09 -0.43
C GLY A 320 -11.19 1.26 -0.30
N ARG A 321 -10.82 2.28 0.48
CA ARG A 321 -11.60 3.47 0.81
C ARG A 321 -12.97 3.12 1.37
N GLY A 322 -12.99 2.49 2.54
CA GLY A 322 -14.23 2.04 3.18
C GLY A 322 -15.00 1.00 2.37
N GLY A 323 -14.30 0.25 1.52
CA GLY A 323 -14.85 -0.82 0.66
C GLY A 323 -15.46 -0.35 -0.65
N THR A 324 -15.16 0.87 -1.12
CA THR A 324 -15.66 1.40 -2.39
C THR A 324 -14.81 0.97 -3.59
N LEU A 325 -13.53 0.69 -3.36
CA LEU A 325 -12.57 0.16 -4.32
C LEU A 325 -12.08 -1.23 -3.89
N PRO A 326 -11.50 -2.04 -4.80
CA PRO A 326 -10.86 -3.29 -4.41
C PRO A 326 -9.69 -3.02 -3.45
N PRO A 327 -9.56 -3.77 -2.35
CA PRO A 327 -8.45 -3.60 -1.43
C PRO A 327 -7.15 -4.05 -2.08
N LEU A 328 -6.06 -3.37 -1.77
CA LEU A 328 -4.70 -3.75 -2.16
C LEU A 328 -3.90 -4.16 -0.93
N SER A 329 -2.71 -4.72 -1.14
CA SER A 329 -1.91 -5.23 -0.04
C SER A 329 -0.41 -5.17 -0.33
N ASP A 330 0.36 -5.04 0.75
CA ASP A 330 1.80 -5.24 0.78
C ASP A 330 2.13 -6.39 1.74
N GLU A 331 3.13 -7.19 1.37
CA GLU A 331 3.48 -8.42 2.08
C GLU A 331 4.94 -8.44 2.44
N ASP A 332 5.21 -8.96 3.64
CA ASP A 332 6.55 -9.14 4.15
C ASP A 332 6.72 -10.54 4.74
N LEU A 333 7.67 -11.31 4.20
CA LEU A 333 7.95 -12.66 4.65
C LEU A 333 9.21 -12.65 5.52
N VAL A 334 9.04 -12.94 6.81
CA VAL A 334 10.12 -12.94 7.79
C VAL A 334 10.57 -14.36 8.08
N THR A 335 11.88 -14.60 7.98
CA THR A 335 12.50 -15.82 8.48
C THR A 335 12.99 -15.59 9.91
N ILE A 336 12.51 -16.41 10.85
CA ILE A 336 12.92 -16.36 12.25
C ILE A 336 13.78 -17.59 12.54
N VAL A 337 14.98 -17.39 13.09
CA VAL A 337 15.87 -18.46 13.52
C VAL A 337 15.90 -18.46 15.04
N VAL A 338 15.45 -19.56 15.63
CA VAL A 338 15.57 -19.80 17.08
C VAL A 338 16.83 -20.61 17.34
N ASN A 339 17.78 -20.01 18.03
CA ASN A 339 19.04 -20.66 18.40
C ASN A 339 18.84 -21.50 19.66
N ASN A 340 19.41 -22.70 19.63
CA ASN A 340 19.50 -23.58 20.79
C ASN A 340 20.54 -23.04 21.79
N VAL A 341 20.21 -23.01 23.07
CA VAL A 341 21.10 -22.59 24.15
C VAL A 341 21.44 -23.83 24.97
N ASN A 342 22.72 -24.22 24.97
CA ASN A 342 23.15 -25.47 25.59
C ASN A 342 22.75 -25.55 27.09
N ARG A 343 22.12 -26.66 27.50
CA ARG A 343 21.75 -27.01 28.87
C ARG A 343 22.57 -28.20 29.35
N ALA A 344 22.83 -28.23 30.66
CA ALA A 344 23.61 -29.30 31.24
C ALA A 344 22.96 -30.68 31.02
N PRO A 345 23.77 -31.73 30.79
CA PRO A 345 23.28 -33.09 30.77
C PRO A 345 22.76 -33.51 32.14
N ALA A 346 21.95 -34.56 32.20
CA ALA A 346 21.41 -35.12 33.43
C ALA A 346 21.81 -36.60 33.59
N LEU A 347 22.38 -36.96 34.73
CA LEU A 347 22.62 -38.36 35.11
C LEU A 347 21.31 -39.04 35.53
N ASP A 348 21.13 -40.29 35.11
CA ASP A 348 20.10 -41.15 35.70
C ASP A 348 20.50 -41.52 37.14
N PRO A 349 19.57 -41.52 38.11
CA PRO A 349 19.88 -41.83 39.50
C PRO A 349 20.58 -43.19 39.64
N ILE A 350 21.81 -43.18 40.12
CA ILE A 350 22.61 -44.39 40.30
C ILE A 350 22.24 -45.03 41.64
N GLY A 351 22.27 -44.25 42.73
CA GLY A 351 21.95 -44.71 44.08
C GLY A 351 22.97 -45.69 44.69
N PRO A 352 22.89 -45.93 46.02
CA PRO A 352 23.85 -46.75 46.74
C PRO A 352 23.87 -48.21 46.25
N LYS A 353 25.01 -48.86 46.43
CA LYS A 353 25.24 -50.25 46.03
C LYS A 353 25.81 -51.05 47.21
N THR A 354 25.56 -52.36 47.21
CA THR A 354 26.13 -53.28 48.18
C THR A 354 26.63 -54.53 47.47
N VAL A 355 27.80 -55.03 47.87
CA VAL A 355 28.39 -56.25 47.34
C VAL A 355 29.14 -56.99 48.46
N ALA A 356 29.19 -58.31 48.40
CA ALA A 356 30.00 -59.10 49.32
C ALA A 356 31.42 -59.28 48.74
N GLU A 357 32.42 -59.41 49.61
CA GLU A 357 33.78 -59.75 49.17
C GLU A 357 33.81 -61.00 48.26
N GLY A 358 34.63 -60.96 47.22
CA GLY A 358 34.75 -62.01 46.21
C GLY A 358 33.56 -62.13 45.24
N GLN A 359 32.55 -61.27 45.33
CA GLN A 359 31.45 -61.19 44.36
C GLN A 359 31.65 -60.01 43.39
N VAL A 360 31.09 -60.11 42.19
CA VAL A 360 31.14 -59.05 41.18
C VAL A 360 29.99 -58.06 41.41
N LEU A 361 30.32 -56.78 41.53
CA LEU A 361 29.40 -55.65 41.39
C LEU A 361 29.55 -55.08 39.99
N GLU A 362 28.46 -55.10 39.22
CA GLU A 362 28.40 -54.53 37.87
C GLU A 362 27.10 -53.74 37.70
N PHE A 363 27.21 -52.52 37.15
CA PHE A 363 26.06 -51.70 36.77
C PHE A 363 26.45 -50.69 35.69
N THR A 364 25.46 -50.20 34.94
CA THR A 364 25.66 -49.16 33.92
C THR A 364 25.21 -47.81 34.47
N VAL A 365 26.03 -46.79 34.23
CA VAL A 365 25.68 -45.39 34.44
C VAL A 365 25.19 -44.83 33.11
N THR A 366 24.01 -44.24 33.13
CA THR A 366 23.38 -43.61 31.96
C THR A 366 23.02 -42.16 32.28
N GLY A 367 22.78 -41.39 31.23
CA GLY A 367 22.33 -40.02 31.33
C GLY A 367 21.68 -39.61 30.01
N SER A 368 21.08 -38.43 30.01
CA SER A 368 20.48 -37.83 28.82
C SER A 368 20.84 -36.36 28.77
N ASP A 369 20.93 -35.81 27.56
CA ASP A 369 21.11 -34.40 27.34
C ASP A 369 19.81 -33.78 26.81
N PRO A 370 19.26 -32.71 27.42
CA PRO A 370 18.06 -32.04 26.93
C PRO A 370 18.18 -31.50 25.49
N ASP A 371 19.38 -31.14 25.05
CA ASP A 371 19.71 -30.61 23.73
C ASP A 371 20.11 -31.71 22.74
N ALA A 372 20.10 -32.97 23.20
CA ALA A 372 20.57 -34.14 22.48
C ALA A 372 22.07 -34.07 22.11
N ASP A 373 22.83 -33.28 22.86
CA ASP A 373 24.27 -33.20 22.70
C ASP A 373 24.95 -34.54 23.06
N PRO A 374 26.06 -34.90 22.39
CA PRO A 374 26.73 -36.17 22.64
C PRO A 374 27.34 -36.23 24.06
N LEU A 375 26.84 -37.18 24.86
CA LEU A 375 27.34 -37.39 26.20
C LEU A 375 28.71 -38.07 26.22
N THR A 376 29.55 -37.61 27.13
CA THR A 376 30.84 -38.19 27.46
C THR A 376 30.89 -38.54 28.94
N PHE A 377 31.30 -39.77 29.23
CA PHE A 377 31.62 -40.18 30.59
C PHE A 377 33.12 -40.05 30.85
N PRO A 378 33.52 -39.72 32.08
CA PRO A 378 34.91 -39.52 32.44
C PRO A 378 35.71 -40.82 32.43
N ARG A 379 36.94 -40.71 31.95
CA ARG A 379 37.90 -41.82 31.92
C ARG A 379 38.73 -41.83 33.19
N PRO A 380 38.80 -42.97 33.92
CA PRO A 380 39.73 -43.10 35.04
C PRO A 380 41.15 -42.71 34.62
N ASN A 381 41.82 -41.88 35.43
CA ASN A 381 43.24 -41.45 35.32
C ASN A 381 43.61 -40.53 34.14
N ALA A 382 42.72 -40.27 33.19
CA ALA A 382 42.95 -39.29 32.12
C ALA A 382 42.40 -37.90 32.46
N ASP A 383 41.37 -37.84 33.31
CA ASP A 383 40.74 -36.61 33.77
C ASP A 383 40.35 -36.73 35.26
N PRO A 384 41.29 -36.43 36.19
CA PRO A 384 41.12 -36.69 37.62
C PRO A 384 40.05 -35.80 38.30
N GLY A 385 39.43 -34.85 37.58
CA GLY A 385 38.34 -34.02 38.10
C GLY A 385 36.95 -34.69 38.03
N ASN A 386 36.80 -35.79 37.30
CA ASN A 386 35.49 -36.16 36.76
C ASN A 386 35.06 -37.62 37.07
N LEU A 387 35.97 -38.49 37.54
CA LEU A 387 35.65 -39.75 38.23
C LEU A 387 36.56 -39.89 39.45
N THR A 388 36.01 -39.70 40.64
CA THR A 388 36.78 -39.71 41.89
C THR A 388 36.30 -40.80 42.85
N GLY A 389 37.22 -41.33 43.67
CA GLY A 389 36.89 -42.35 44.66
C GLY A 389 36.79 -43.78 44.12
N LEU A 390 37.24 -44.03 42.88
CA LEU A 390 37.22 -45.37 42.28
C LEU A 390 38.04 -46.37 43.15
N PRO A 391 37.43 -47.43 43.70
CA PRO A 391 38.13 -48.39 44.55
C PRO A 391 39.26 -49.13 43.80
N SER A 392 40.29 -49.55 44.53
CA SER A 392 41.35 -50.38 43.95
C SER A 392 40.77 -51.67 43.33
N GLY A 393 41.11 -51.94 42.08
CA GLY A 393 40.60 -53.09 41.32
C GLY A 393 39.24 -52.86 40.66
N ALA A 394 38.58 -51.71 40.86
CA ALA A 394 37.39 -51.34 40.11
C ALA A 394 37.75 -50.77 38.73
N THR A 395 36.85 -50.95 37.77
CA THR A 395 36.97 -50.43 36.40
C THR A 395 35.71 -49.69 36.00
N PHE A 396 35.85 -48.67 35.18
CA PHE A 396 34.74 -47.95 34.55
C PHE A 396 35.04 -47.73 33.08
N ASP A 397 34.20 -48.26 32.20
CA ASP A 397 34.30 -48.08 30.75
C ASP A 397 33.48 -46.87 30.32
N ALA A 398 34.18 -45.75 30.07
CA ALA A 398 33.57 -44.50 29.65
C ALA A 398 32.80 -44.56 28.30
N ALA A 399 33.06 -45.57 27.45
CA ALA A 399 32.33 -45.70 26.19
C ALA A 399 30.99 -46.40 26.36
N THR A 400 30.87 -47.27 27.36
CA THR A 400 29.67 -48.07 27.61
C THR A 400 28.93 -47.67 28.90
N GLY A 401 29.56 -46.84 29.74
CA GLY A 401 29.06 -46.46 31.06
C GLY A 401 29.13 -47.59 32.10
N VAL A 402 29.78 -48.72 31.79
CA VAL A 402 29.78 -49.90 32.68
C VAL A 402 30.82 -49.75 33.79
N PHE A 403 30.35 -49.77 35.03
CA PHE A 403 31.16 -49.96 36.23
C PHE A 403 31.24 -51.45 36.56
N ALA A 404 32.44 -51.95 36.85
CA ALA A 404 32.66 -53.31 37.31
C ALA A 404 33.72 -53.37 38.43
N TRP A 405 33.44 -54.13 39.48
CA TRP A 405 34.36 -54.32 40.60
C TRP A 405 34.15 -55.66 41.30
N MET A 406 35.24 -56.34 41.67
CA MET A 406 35.22 -57.55 42.50
C MET A 406 36.13 -57.30 43.72
N PRO A 407 35.58 -56.83 44.86
CA PRO A 407 36.39 -56.56 46.04
C PRO A 407 37.05 -57.83 46.59
N ASP A 408 38.29 -57.71 47.03
CA ASP A 408 38.99 -58.76 47.76
C ASP A 408 38.65 -58.76 49.27
N HIS A 409 39.21 -59.74 49.99
CA HIS A 409 38.95 -59.94 51.42
C HIS A 409 39.62 -58.93 52.37
N ALA A 410 40.25 -57.89 51.84
CA ALA A 410 40.77 -56.76 52.60
C ALA A 410 39.95 -55.48 52.35
N GLN A 411 38.89 -55.57 51.55
CA GLN A 411 38.14 -54.42 51.04
C GLN A 411 36.75 -54.25 51.68
N ALA A 412 36.38 -54.98 52.73
CA ALA A 412 35.21 -54.67 53.55
C ALA A 412 35.21 -53.20 54.02
N GLY A 413 34.05 -52.54 53.90
CA GLY A 413 33.91 -51.10 54.24
C GLY A 413 32.99 -50.34 53.28
N THR A 414 32.99 -49.02 53.41
CA THR A 414 32.19 -48.12 52.57
C THR A 414 33.08 -47.28 51.67
N TYR A 415 32.68 -47.12 50.41
CA TYR A 415 33.42 -46.40 49.39
C TYR A 415 32.51 -45.34 48.75
N ASP A 416 32.92 -44.09 48.80
CA ASP A 416 32.24 -43.00 48.11
C ASP A 416 32.80 -42.87 46.70
N VAL A 417 31.94 -43.04 45.69
CA VAL A 417 32.32 -42.97 44.28
C VAL A 417 31.48 -41.89 43.59
N THR A 418 32.16 -40.92 42.97
CA THR A 418 31.50 -39.83 42.25
C THR A 418 31.54 -40.10 40.75
N PHE A 419 30.36 -40.21 40.14
CA PHE A 419 30.18 -40.28 38.70
C PHE A 419 29.79 -38.91 38.17
N THR A 420 30.24 -38.56 36.97
CA THR A 420 29.89 -37.31 36.30
C THR A 420 29.64 -37.57 34.82
N VAL A 421 28.77 -36.81 34.19
CA VAL A 421 28.52 -36.84 32.75
C VAL A 421 28.72 -35.43 32.19
N SER A 422 29.24 -35.31 30.97
CA SER A 422 29.47 -34.03 30.28
C SER A 422 29.04 -34.10 28.82
N ASP A 423 28.45 -33.02 28.33
CA ASP A 423 28.19 -32.74 26.91
C ASP A 423 29.40 -32.14 26.17
N GLY A 424 30.47 -31.78 26.91
CA GLY A 424 31.65 -31.08 26.42
C GLY A 424 31.84 -29.66 26.99
N ASP A 425 30.77 -29.02 27.45
CA ASP A 425 30.74 -27.65 27.99
C ASP A 425 30.24 -27.61 29.46
N LEU A 426 29.16 -28.33 29.76
CA LEU A 426 28.51 -28.45 31.06
C LEU A 426 28.58 -29.89 31.60
N THR A 427 28.22 -30.06 32.88
CA THR A 427 28.35 -31.35 33.59
C THR A 427 27.28 -31.55 34.66
N ASP A 428 26.93 -32.82 34.93
CA ASP A 428 26.13 -33.23 36.10
C ASP A 428 26.77 -34.44 36.81
N SER A 429 26.66 -34.52 38.14
CA SER A 429 27.40 -35.47 38.97
C SER A 429 26.59 -36.06 40.14
N GLU A 430 26.80 -37.34 40.42
CA GLU A 430 26.23 -38.05 41.58
C GLU A 430 27.34 -38.78 42.35
N THR A 431 27.36 -38.63 43.68
CA THR A 431 28.21 -39.44 44.57
C THR A 431 27.38 -40.53 45.23
N ILE A 432 27.75 -41.79 45.01
CA ILE A 432 27.10 -42.96 45.62
C ILE A 432 28.00 -43.60 46.67
N VAL A 433 27.36 -44.27 47.62
CA VAL A 433 28.04 -45.14 48.59
C VAL A 433 27.96 -46.59 48.11
N ILE A 434 29.12 -47.22 47.97
CA ILE A 434 29.24 -48.67 47.76
C ILE A 434 29.67 -49.33 49.08
N THR A 435 28.83 -50.22 49.61
CA THR A 435 29.14 -50.98 50.83
C THR A 435 29.64 -52.39 50.48
N VAL A 436 30.86 -52.71 50.88
CA VAL A 436 31.41 -54.06 50.81
C VAL A 436 31.18 -54.77 52.14
N THR A 437 30.39 -55.85 52.11
CA THR A 437 30.16 -56.68 53.29
C THR A 437 31.21 -57.77 53.42
N ASP A 438 31.80 -57.86 54.61
CA ASP A 438 32.75 -58.91 54.98
C ASP A 438 32.14 -60.31 54.77
N THR A 439 32.93 -61.23 54.21
CA THR A 439 32.50 -62.61 53.93
C THR A 439 33.35 -63.60 54.69
N ASN A 440 32.75 -64.20 55.72
CA ASN A 440 33.44 -65.14 56.61
C ASN A 440 34.07 -66.32 55.85
N ARG A 441 35.36 -66.52 56.05
CA ARG A 441 36.21 -67.60 55.56
C ARG A 441 36.39 -68.68 56.64
N PRO A 442 36.68 -69.93 56.24
CA PRO A 442 36.89 -71.00 57.21
C PRO A 442 38.26 -70.90 57.91
N PRO A 443 38.39 -71.29 59.18
CA PRO A 443 39.67 -71.40 59.85
C PRO A 443 40.51 -72.55 59.28
N VAL A 444 41.82 -72.42 59.40
CA VAL A 444 42.80 -73.39 58.93
C VAL A 444 43.53 -74.00 60.12
N LEU A 445 43.36 -75.31 60.34
CA LEU A 445 44.08 -76.06 61.38
C LEU A 445 45.51 -76.37 60.94
N ASN A 446 46.50 -76.07 61.78
CA ASN A 446 47.90 -76.41 61.51
C ASN A 446 48.12 -77.94 61.62
N PRO A 447 49.06 -78.50 60.83
CA PRO A 447 49.36 -79.94 60.87
C PRO A 447 49.78 -80.40 62.28
N VAL A 448 48.98 -81.30 62.87
CA VAL A 448 49.28 -81.87 64.20
C VAL A 448 50.41 -82.89 64.10
N GLY A 449 50.38 -83.77 63.10
CA GLY A 449 51.35 -84.86 62.89
C GLY A 449 51.21 -86.01 63.89
N ASN A 450 51.90 -87.12 63.63
CA ASN A 450 51.87 -88.30 64.50
C ASN A 450 52.58 -88.02 65.84
N ARG A 451 52.12 -88.69 66.91
CA ARG A 451 52.71 -88.64 68.25
C ARG A 451 52.89 -90.06 68.79
N SER A 452 53.88 -90.23 69.67
CA SER A 452 54.15 -91.47 70.39
C SER A 452 54.48 -91.10 71.84
N VAL A 453 54.03 -91.93 72.78
CA VAL A 453 54.24 -91.77 74.21
C VAL A 453 54.35 -93.15 74.83
N ASP A 454 55.23 -93.30 75.82
CA ASP A 454 55.35 -94.54 76.59
C ASP A 454 54.20 -94.66 77.60
N PRO A 455 53.81 -95.88 78.00
CA PRO A 455 52.86 -96.07 79.09
C PRO A 455 53.27 -95.31 80.36
N ASP A 456 52.27 -94.76 81.04
CA ASP A 456 52.35 -93.96 82.26
C ASP A 456 53.08 -92.61 82.11
N ALA A 457 53.49 -92.22 80.89
CA ALA A 457 53.98 -90.87 80.57
C ALA A 457 52.86 -89.99 79.98
N GLU A 458 52.89 -88.68 80.27
CA GLU A 458 51.92 -87.74 79.73
C GLU A 458 52.27 -87.33 78.29
N LEU A 459 51.31 -87.48 77.37
CA LEU A 459 51.32 -86.87 76.05
C LEU A 459 50.53 -85.58 76.08
N ALA A 460 51.23 -84.45 76.03
CA ALA A 460 50.61 -83.13 75.94
C ALA A 460 51.09 -82.36 74.70
N PHE A 461 50.15 -81.72 74.01
CA PHE A 461 50.43 -80.76 72.93
C PHE A 461 49.25 -79.81 72.74
N THR A 462 49.47 -78.70 72.03
CA THR A 462 48.43 -77.71 71.75
C THR A 462 48.16 -77.65 70.25
N LEU A 463 46.89 -77.76 69.88
CA LEU A 463 46.44 -77.48 68.52
C LEU A 463 46.58 -75.99 68.23
N THR A 464 47.00 -75.65 67.01
CA THR A 464 47.05 -74.25 66.56
C THR A 464 46.31 -74.15 65.25
N ALA A 465 45.62 -73.03 65.06
CA ALA A 465 44.87 -72.72 63.86
C ALA A 465 44.91 -71.22 63.61
N THR A 466 44.67 -70.83 62.37
CA THR A 466 44.56 -69.42 61.96
C THR A 466 43.25 -69.23 61.24
N ASP A 467 42.54 -68.16 61.56
CA ASP A 467 41.42 -67.69 60.77
C ASP A 467 41.89 -66.52 59.89
N PRO A 468 41.59 -66.51 58.58
CA PRO A 468 41.91 -65.36 57.74
C PRO A 468 41.15 -64.08 58.12
N ASP A 469 40.00 -64.16 58.79
CA ASP A 469 39.21 -63.01 59.20
C ASP A 469 39.59 -62.51 60.61
N ALA A 470 39.46 -61.21 60.82
CA ALA A 470 39.78 -60.58 62.11
C ALA A 470 38.71 -60.89 63.18
N ASP A 471 39.12 -60.86 64.44
CA ASP A 471 38.24 -60.96 65.62
C ASP A 471 37.41 -62.28 65.76
N ASN A 472 37.79 -63.33 65.03
CA ASN A 472 37.17 -64.66 65.17
C ASN A 472 37.68 -65.43 66.41
N THR A 473 36.74 -66.06 67.13
CA THR A 473 37.06 -66.98 68.25
C THR A 473 37.09 -68.43 67.75
N LEU A 474 38.25 -69.06 67.80
CA LEU A 474 38.43 -70.45 67.36
C LEU A 474 38.06 -71.44 68.46
N THR A 475 37.35 -72.52 68.10
CA THR A 475 36.95 -73.58 69.04
C THR A 475 37.40 -74.94 68.53
N PHE A 476 38.24 -75.62 69.28
CA PHE A 476 38.77 -76.92 68.91
C PHE A 476 37.85 -78.06 69.34
N SER A 477 37.79 -79.12 68.54
CA SER A 477 37.11 -80.36 68.91
C SER A 477 37.87 -81.58 68.41
N ALA A 478 37.65 -82.72 69.08
CA ALA A 478 38.25 -83.99 68.70
C ALA A 478 37.21 -85.10 68.72
N SER A 479 37.34 -86.05 67.79
CA SER A 479 36.64 -87.32 67.83
C SER A 479 37.62 -88.49 67.80
N GLY A 480 37.24 -89.62 68.39
CA GLY A 480 38.12 -90.79 68.54
C GLY A 480 39.15 -90.68 69.67
N LEU A 481 38.92 -89.79 70.66
CA LEU A 481 39.80 -89.66 71.82
C LEU A 481 39.93 -91.00 72.58
N PRO A 482 41.16 -91.46 72.88
CA PRO A 482 41.37 -92.60 73.77
C PRO A 482 40.76 -92.35 75.16
N ALA A 483 40.41 -93.42 75.88
CA ALA A 483 39.91 -93.29 77.24
C ALA A 483 40.94 -92.56 78.13
N GLY A 484 40.48 -91.53 78.85
CA GLY A 484 41.32 -90.67 79.70
C GLY A 484 42.06 -89.55 78.96
N ALA A 485 41.94 -89.44 77.63
CA ALA A 485 42.44 -88.30 76.89
C ALA A 485 41.46 -87.12 76.97
N THR A 486 41.98 -85.90 77.05
CA THR A 486 41.19 -84.66 77.06
C THR A 486 41.67 -83.70 75.98
N LEU A 487 40.74 -82.88 75.49
CA LEU A 487 41.04 -81.71 74.66
C LEU A 487 40.27 -80.52 75.25
N ASP A 488 40.97 -79.45 75.57
CA ASP A 488 40.35 -78.18 75.92
C ASP A 488 39.90 -77.46 74.62
N PRO A 489 38.59 -77.22 74.44
CA PRO A 489 38.06 -76.62 73.23
C PRO A 489 38.45 -75.15 73.04
N ALA A 490 38.79 -74.42 74.11
CA ALA A 490 39.15 -73.00 74.01
C ALA A 490 40.65 -72.81 73.74
N THR A 491 41.50 -73.64 74.36
CA THR A 491 42.96 -73.50 74.25
C THR A 491 43.59 -74.44 73.23
N GLY A 492 42.85 -75.46 72.78
CA GLY A 492 43.38 -76.52 71.92
C GLY A 492 44.34 -77.47 72.64
N ALA A 493 44.46 -77.39 73.97
CA ALA A 493 45.37 -78.22 74.74
C ALA A 493 44.86 -79.66 74.84
N PHE A 494 45.62 -80.59 74.27
CA PHE A 494 45.43 -82.03 74.39
C PHE A 494 46.30 -82.58 75.51
N SER A 495 45.75 -83.46 76.37
CA SER A 495 46.52 -84.23 77.36
C SER A 495 46.01 -85.66 77.43
N TRP A 496 46.94 -86.62 77.55
CA TRP A 496 46.62 -88.03 77.75
C TRP A 496 47.78 -88.77 78.42
N THR A 497 47.48 -89.50 79.50
CA THR A 497 48.43 -90.41 80.15
C THR A 497 47.94 -91.86 79.99
N PRO A 498 48.36 -92.58 78.94
CA PRO A 498 47.95 -93.96 78.72
C PRO A 498 48.50 -94.90 79.78
N THR A 499 47.69 -95.85 80.23
CA THR A 499 48.17 -96.99 81.02
C THR A 499 48.78 -98.06 80.11
N ALA A 500 49.55 -99.00 80.68
CA ALA A 500 50.09 -100.15 79.94
C ALA A 500 49.03 -100.98 79.18
N ALA A 501 47.78 -101.01 79.68
CA ALA A 501 46.66 -101.71 79.03
C ALA A 501 46.12 -100.96 77.79
N GLN A 502 46.52 -99.71 77.59
CA GLN A 502 46.14 -98.85 76.46
C GLN A 502 47.26 -98.75 75.41
N ALA A 503 48.20 -99.70 75.38
CA ALA A 503 49.21 -99.77 74.33
C ALA A 503 48.55 -100.11 72.98
N GLY A 504 48.78 -99.27 71.96
CA GLY A 504 48.21 -99.46 70.63
C GLY A 504 48.29 -98.19 69.78
N SER A 505 47.76 -98.26 68.56
CA SER A 505 47.63 -97.11 67.67
C SER A 505 46.22 -96.53 67.76
N TYR A 506 46.14 -95.22 67.98
CA TYR A 506 44.89 -94.47 68.07
C TYR A 506 44.80 -93.46 66.93
N THR A 507 43.64 -93.39 66.28
CA THR A 507 43.35 -92.36 65.28
C THR A 507 42.40 -91.35 65.91
N VAL A 508 42.89 -90.13 66.10
CA VAL A 508 42.11 -89.00 66.60
C VAL A 508 41.92 -88.00 65.47
N VAL A 509 40.68 -87.54 65.26
CA VAL A 509 40.36 -86.52 64.25
C VAL A 509 40.13 -85.20 64.97
N PHE A 510 40.94 -84.20 64.66
CA PHE A 510 40.82 -82.84 65.19
C PHE A 510 40.10 -81.92 64.20
N ARG A 511 39.30 -80.98 64.72
CA ARG A 511 38.62 -79.91 63.98
C ARG A 511 38.79 -78.59 64.74
N VAL A 512 38.73 -77.49 64.00
CA VAL A 512 38.70 -76.10 64.50
C VAL A 512 37.59 -75.34 63.83
#